data_AF-A0A6L3VN62-F1
#
_entry.id   AF-A0A6L3VN62-F1
#
_cell.length_a   1.000
_cell.length_b   1.000
_cell.length_c   1.000
_cell.angle_alpha   90.00
_cell.angle_beta   90.00
_cell.angle_gamma   90.00
#
_symmetry.space_group_name_H-M   'P 1'
#
loop_
_entity.id
_entity.type
_entity.pdbx_description
1 polymer ?
#
loop_
_entity_poly.entity_id
_entity_poly.type
_entity_poly.pdbx_seq_one_letter_code
_entity_poly.pdbx_strand_id
1 'polypeptide(L)' 'MTQRGRILSRHLTSDGVVVWSRCACGRLRMDLVPAAGGAGLGAGPCPHRGGGHASSVSS' A
#
# COMPACT_ATOMS: atom_id res chain seq x y z
N MET A 1 -10.26 6.90 -10.58
CA MET A 1 -10.59 5.46 -10.44
C MET A 1 -9.61 4.85 -9.46
N THR A 2 -10.06 4.44 -8.27
CA THR A 2 -9.21 3.82 -7.25
C THR A 2 -8.68 2.51 -7.81
N GLN A 3 -7.37 2.42 -8.05
CA GLN A 3 -6.73 1.20 -8.50
C GLN A 3 -7.06 0.09 -7.48
N ARG A 4 -8.00 -0.80 -7.83
CA ARG A 4 -8.49 -1.87 -6.94
C ARG A 4 -7.37 -2.90 -6.79
N GLY A 5 -6.50 -2.71 -5.81
CA GLY A 5 -5.57 -3.74 -5.40
C GLY A 5 -6.32 -4.97 -4.88
N ARG A 6 -5.82 -6.17 -5.16
CA ARG A 6 -6.37 -7.41 -4.60
C ARG A 6 -5.82 -7.61 -3.20
N ILE A 7 -6.68 -7.73 -2.21
CA ILE A 7 -6.26 -8.13 -0.85
C ILE A 7 -5.72 -9.55 -0.93
N LEU A 8 -4.49 -9.74 -0.46
CA LEU A 8 -3.83 -11.03 -0.39
C LEU A 8 -3.97 -11.65 0.99
N SER A 9 -3.80 -10.84 2.04
CA SER A 9 -3.92 -11.31 3.41
C SER A 9 -4.41 -10.21 4.34
N ARG A 10 -5.05 -10.65 5.43
CA ARG A 10 -5.45 -9.81 6.56
C ARG A 10 -5.09 -10.57 7.83
N HIS A 11 -4.19 -10.00 8.62
CA HIS A 11 -3.74 -10.59 9.88
C HIS A 11 -4.03 -9.63 11.02
N LEU A 12 -4.66 -10.15 12.07
CA LEU A 12 -4.79 -9.45 13.33
C LEU A 12 -3.50 -9.61 14.14
N THR A 13 -2.99 -8.51 14.65
CA THR A 13 -1.84 -8.44 15.55
C THR A 13 -2.26 -7.67 16.81
N SER A 14 -1.42 -7.69 17.85
CA SER A 14 -1.63 -6.88 19.07
C SER A 14 -1.73 -5.38 18.78
N ASP A 15 -1.03 -4.89 17.77
CA ASP A 15 -1.03 -3.49 17.37
C ASP A 15 -2.23 -3.09 16.50
N GLY A 16 -2.90 -4.05 15.86
CA GLY A 16 -4.04 -3.79 14.99
C GLY A 16 -4.18 -4.79 13.85
N VAL A 17 -4.70 -4.35 12.72
CA VAL A 17 -4.89 -5.20 11.54
C VAL A 17 -3.85 -4.85 10.48
N VAL A 18 -3.03 -5.83 10.13
CA VAL A 18 -2.12 -5.75 8.98
C VAL A 18 -2.84 -6.29 7.75
N VAL A 19 -2.99 -5.45 6.74
CA VAL A 19 -3.55 -5.81 5.44
C VAL A 19 -2.45 -5.80 4.40
N TRP A 20 -2.30 -6.93 3.71
CA TRP A 20 -1.45 -7.03 2.54
C TRP A 20 -2.31 -6.98 1.29
N SER A 21 -1.99 -6.05 0.41
CA SER A 21 -2.66 -5.89 -0.89
C SER A 21 -1.65 -5.92 -2.02
N ARG A 22 -2.04 -6.50 -3.15
CA ARG A 22 -1.26 -6.45 -4.39
C ARG A 22 -1.94 -5.49 -5.34
N CYS A 23 -1.20 -4.48 -5.74
CA CYS A 23 -1.65 -3.54 -6.74
C CYS A 23 -1.78 -4.21 -8.10
N ALA A 24 -2.61 -3.66 -8.98
CA ALA A 24 -2.73 -4.12 -10.36
C ALA A 24 -1.39 -4.06 -11.13
N CYS A 25 -0.45 -3.19 -10.73
CA CYS A 25 0.90 -3.14 -11.28
C CYS A 25 1.84 -4.24 -10.74
N GLY A 26 1.34 -5.13 -9.89
CA GLY A 26 2.09 -6.23 -9.31
C GLY A 26 2.88 -5.90 -8.03
N ARG A 27 3.00 -4.61 -7.65
CA ARG A 27 3.63 -4.18 -6.39
C ARG A 27 2.83 -4.64 -5.18
N LEU A 28 3.54 -5.11 -4.17
CA LEU A 28 2.99 -5.45 -2.88
C LEU A 28 2.93 -4.20 -1.99
N ARG A 29 1.81 -4.02 -1.31
CA ARG A 29 1.55 -2.94 -0.38
C ARG A 29 1.10 -3.53 0.95
N MET A 30 1.62 -2.96 2.02
CA MET A 30 1.21 -3.23 3.39
C MET A 30 0.49 -2.00 3.93
N ASP A 31 -0.64 -2.20 4.60
CA ASP A 31 -1.31 -1.18 5.39
C ASP A 31 -1.56 -1.75 6.80
N LEU A 32 -1.09 -1.06 7.84
CA LEU A 32 -1.42 -1.33 9.24
C LEU A 32 -2.52 -0.36 9.66
N VAL A 33 -3.62 -0.90 10.15
CA VAL A 33 -4.70 -0.15 10.81
C VAL A 33 -4.57 -0.37 12.32
N PRO A 34 -4.11 0.64 13.09
CA PRO A 34 -3.91 0.49 14.53
C PRO A 34 -5.23 0.30 15.26
N ALA A 35 -5.27 -0.64 16.21
CA ALA A 35 -6.47 -0.84 17.03
C ALA A 35 -6.77 0.35 17.96
N ALA A 36 -5.71 1.05 18.41
CA ALA A 36 -5.81 2.17 19.34
C ALA A 36 -6.23 3.51 18.69
N GLY A 37 -6.65 3.52 17.42
CA GLY A 37 -7.08 4.74 16.73
C GLY A 37 -5.95 5.67 16.28
N GLY A 38 -4.72 5.16 16.19
CA GLY A 38 -3.55 5.90 15.69
C GLY A 38 -3.50 6.05 14.17
N ALA A 39 -2.51 6.80 13.68
CA ALA A 39 -2.28 6.96 12.24
C ALA A 39 -1.90 5.62 11.59
N GLY A 40 -2.63 5.25 10.54
CA GLY A 40 -2.32 4.05 9.76
C GLY A 40 -0.94 4.13 9.13
N LEU A 41 -0.21 3.01 9.16
CA LEU A 41 1.09 2.91 8.50
C LEU A 41 0.93 2.25 7.15
N GLY A 42 1.59 2.79 6.14
CA GLY A 42 1.60 2.23 4.80
C GLY A 42 3.02 2.01 4.31
N ALA A 43 3.30 0.83 3.78
CA ALA A 43 4.57 0.51 3.13
C ALA A 43 4.34 -0.05 1.73
N GLY A 44 5.28 0.19 0.82
CA GLY A 44 5.15 -0.19 -0.60
C GLY A 44 4.22 0.75 -1.39
N PRO A 45 4.51 2.05 -1.47
CA PRO A 45 3.72 2.97 -2.27
C PRO A 45 3.71 2.52 -3.73
N CYS A 46 2.54 2.47 -4.35
CA CYS A 46 2.48 2.20 -5.79
C CYS A 46 2.77 3.49 -6.56
N PRO A 47 3.78 3.51 -7.44
CA PRO A 47 4.15 4.72 -8.19
C PRO A 47 3.02 5.17 -9.14
N HIS A 48 2.11 4.27 -9.49
CA HIS A 48 0.94 4.56 -10.32
C HIS A 48 -0.17 5.38 -9.61
N ARG A 49 0.02 5.77 -8.35
CA ARG A 49 -0.96 6.60 -7.62
C ARG A 49 -1.06 8.04 -8.15
N GLY A 50 -0.17 8.44 -9.05
CA GLY A 50 -0.33 9.63 -9.89
C GLY A 50 0.26 9.35 -11.27
N GLY A 51 -0.49 9.62 -12.34
CA GLY A 51 0.13 9.80 -13.64
C GLY A 51 1.15 10.93 -13.52
N GLY A 52 2.43 10.59 -13.52
CA GLY A 52 3.50 11.54 -13.37
C GLY A 52 4.75 10.92 -13.95
N HIS A 53 5.15 11.44 -15.10
CA HIS A 53 6.46 11.26 -15.69
C HIS A 53 7.52 11.63 -14.63
N ALA A 54 7.97 10.66 -13.84
CA ALA A 54 9.22 10.79 -13.14
C ALA A 54 10.30 10.48 -14.17
N SER A 55 10.65 11.50 -14.95
CA SER A 55 11.89 11.57 -15.70
C SER A 55 13.05 11.16 -14.78
N SER A 56 13.64 10.02 -15.07
CA SER A 56 15.05 9.77 -14.76
C SER A 56 15.75 9.61 -16.10
N VAL A 57 15.96 10.73 -16.77
CA VAL A 57 17.15 10.91 -17.62
C VAL A 57 18.27 11.41 -16.72
N SER A 58 19.52 11.13 -17.11
CA SER A 58 20.82 11.52 -16.53
C SER A 58 21.49 10.38 -15.74
N SER A 59 22.69 9.90 -16.09
CA SER A 59 23.66 10.26 -17.15
C SER A 59 24.53 9.04 -17.46
#